data_AF-A0A951XSF8-F1
#
_entry.id   AF-A0A951XSF8-F1
#
_cell.length_a   1.000
_cell.length_b   1.000
_cell.length_c   1.000
_cell.angle_alpha   90.00
_cell.angle_beta   90.00
_cell.angle_gamma   90.00
#
_symmetry.space_group_name_H-M   'P 1'
#
loop_
_entity.id
_entity.type
_entity.pdbx_description
1 polymer ?
#
loop_
_entity_poly.entity_id
_entity_poly.type
_entity_poly.pdbx_seq_one_letter_code
_entity_poly.pdbx_strand_id
1 'polypeptide(L)'
;MNITTDEAARIAGAKACMRALDEMIKSAEAFHDGVEKSTEVEEAAHYYGSRLRDAKAFADAIGPLSPYQEGVIIALAEYIHSSTTTGEPSLELWTPCVALTADQYRKKVKYLAARMAEES
;
A
#
# COMPACT_ATOMS: atom_id res chain seq x y z
N MET A 1 -28.37 9.21 -23.78
CA MET A 1 -27.00 9.36 -24.30
C MET A 1 -26.42 7.96 -24.43
N ASN A 2 -26.04 7.52 -25.63
CA ASN A 2 -25.41 6.22 -25.81
C ASN A 2 -23.94 6.33 -25.37
N ILE A 3 -23.57 5.60 -24.32
CA ILE A 3 -22.19 5.50 -23.83
C ILE A 3 -21.38 4.74 -24.88
N THR A 4 -20.27 5.32 -25.32
CA THR A 4 -19.36 4.65 -26.25
C THR A 4 -18.64 3.49 -25.57
N THR A 5 -18.14 2.50 -26.32
CA THR A 5 -17.41 1.36 -25.75
C THR A 5 -16.19 1.80 -24.92
N ASP A 6 -15.50 2.86 -25.37
CA ASP A 6 -14.35 3.44 -24.67
C ASP A 6 -14.76 4.18 -23.38
N GLU A 7 -15.93 4.79 -23.37
CA GLU A 7 -16.50 5.41 -22.18
C GLU A 7 -16.96 4.36 -21.17
N ALA A 8 -17.56 3.26 -21.64
CA ALA A 8 -17.91 2.13 -20.79
C ALA A 8 -16.66 1.49 -20.15
N ALA A 9 -15.57 1.32 -20.91
CA ALA A 9 -14.29 0.81 -20.40
C ALA A 9 -13.68 1.74 -19.34
N ARG A 10 -13.69 3.06 -19.58
CA ARG A 10 -13.23 4.06 -18.60
C ARG A 10 -14.05 4.02 -17.31
N ILE A 11 -15.38 3.94 -17.42
CA ILE A 11 -16.27 3.82 -16.26
C ILE A 11 -16.01 2.52 -15.49
N ALA A 12 -15.82 1.40 -16.20
CA ALA A 12 -15.53 0.12 -15.58
C ALA A 12 -14.20 0.15 -14.81
N GLY A 13 -13.14 0.67 -15.42
CA GLY A 13 -11.83 0.83 -14.78
C GLY A 13 -11.89 1.73 -13.55
N ALA A 14 -12.60 2.86 -13.62
CA ALA A 14 -12.80 3.74 -12.48
C ALA A 14 -13.52 3.02 -11.32
N LYS A 15 -14.57 2.24 -11.61
CA LYS A 15 -15.29 1.47 -10.58
C LYS A 15 -14.41 0.38 -9.95
N ALA A 16 -13.59 -0.31 -10.74
CA ALA A 16 -12.65 -1.31 -10.24
C ALA A 16 -11.62 -0.66 -9.30
N CYS A 17 -11.04 0.47 -9.72
CA CYS A 17 -10.14 1.27 -8.90
C CYS A 17 -10.77 1.69 -7.57
N MET A 18 -12.00 2.23 -7.59
CA MET A 18 -12.69 2.66 -6.36
C MET A 18 -12.96 1.49 -5.40
N ARG A 19 -13.28 0.30 -5.91
CA ARG A 19 -13.46 -0.90 -5.06
C ARG A 19 -12.13 -1.36 -4.45
N ALA A 20 -11.08 -1.40 -5.25
CA ALA A 20 -9.76 -1.78 -4.77
C ALA A 20 -9.22 -0.77 -3.73
N LEU A 21 -9.50 0.52 -3.89
CA LEU A 21 -9.20 1.55 -2.89
C LEU A 21 -9.95 1.30 -1.57
N ASP A 22 -11.26 1.04 -1.64
CA ASP A 22 -12.09 0.75 -0.47
C ASP A 22 -11.61 -0.50 0.30
N GLU A 23 -11.26 -1.57 -0.42
CA GLU A 23 -10.69 -2.78 0.18
C GLU A 23 -9.33 -2.53 0.85
N MET A 24 -8.47 -1.74 0.22
CA MET A 24 -7.17 -1.39 0.79
C MET A 24 -7.30 -0.50 2.02
N ILE A 25 -8.21 0.47 2.02
CA ILE A 25 -8.48 1.31 3.19
C ILE A 25 -9.00 0.44 4.34
N LYS A 26 -9.96 -0.45 4.08
CA LYS A 26 -10.47 -1.40 5.09
C LYS A 26 -9.38 -2.31 5.64
N SER A 27 -8.47 -2.78 4.79
CA SER A 27 -7.30 -3.57 5.22
C SER A 27 -6.37 -2.77 6.13
N ALA A 28 -6.10 -1.50 5.77
CA ALA A 28 -5.29 -0.59 6.57
C ALA A 28 -5.98 -0.18 7.89
N GLU A 29 -7.29 -0.03 7.91
CA GLU A 29 -8.07 0.23 9.13
C GLU A 29 -8.10 -0.99 10.05
N ALA A 30 -8.30 -2.19 9.49
CA ALA A 30 -8.26 -3.46 10.23
C ALA A 30 -6.90 -3.77 10.87
N PHE A 31 -5.83 -3.10 10.41
CA PHE A 31 -4.54 -3.12 11.09
C PHE A 31 -4.68 -2.67 12.54
N HIS A 32 -5.47 -1.62 12.82
CA HIS A 32 -5.61 -1.07 14.16
C HIS A 32 -6.44 -1.96 15.11
N ASP A 33 -7.42 -2.70 14.57
CA ASP A 33 -8.33 -3.53 15.37
C ASP A 33 -7.69 -4.85 15.85
N GLY A 34 -6.59 -5.30 15.23
CA GLY A 34 -5.90 -6.56 15.57
C GLY A 34 -4.68 -6.39 16.48
N VAL A 35 -4.25 -5.15 16.72
CA VAL A 35 -2.92 -4.81 17.27
C VAL A 35 -2.91 -4.61 18.80
N GLU A 36 -4.07 -4.66 19.47
CA GLU A 36 -4.21 -4.49 20.93
C GLU A 36 -3.33 -5.44 21.78
N LYS A 37 -2.70 -6.47 21.19
CA LYS A 37 -1.77 -7.39 21.85
C LYS A 37 -0.55 -7.78 21.01
N SER A 38 -0.23 -7.03 19.96
CA SER A 38 0.91 -7.34 19.10
C SER A 38 2.20 -6.72 19.66
N THR A 39 3.32 -7.43 19.50
CA THR A 39 4.63 -6.80 19.68
C THR A 39 4.91 -5.87 18.51
N GLU A 40 5.66 -4.81 18.73
CA GLU A 40 6.08 -3.86 17.68
C GLU A 40 6.77 -4.53 16.47
N VAL A 41 7.49 -5.63 16.70
CA VAL A 41 8.09 -6.43 15.61
C VAL A 41 7.03 -7.13 14.76
N GLU A 42 5.96 -7.63 15.40
CA GLU A 42 4.82 -8.22 14.71
C GLU A 42 4.02 -7.15 13.95
N GLU A 43 3.87 -5.96 14.51
CA GLU A 43 3.25 -4.81 13.83
C GLU A 43 4.04 -4.40 12.59
N ALA A 44 5.37 -4.30 12.67
CA ALA A 44 6.21 -3.97 11.53
C ALA A 44 6.14 -5.05 10.45
N ALA A 45 6.25 -6.32 10.83
CA ALA A 45 6.14 -7.44 9.89
C ALA A 45 4.75 -7.47 9.22
N HIS A 46 3.70 -7.19 9.98
CA HIS A 46 2.34 -7.12 9.48
C HIS A 46 2.17 -5.92 8.54
N TYR A 47 2.70 -4.75 8.89
CA TYR A 47 2.66 -3.52 8.08
C TYR A 47 3.35 -3.70 6.71
N TYR A 48 4.57 -4.23 6.71
CA TYR A 48 5.32 -4.44 5.46
C TYR A 48 4.77 -5.59 4.62
N GLY A 49 4.18 -6.60 5.26
CA GLY A 49 3.53 -7.72 4.59
C GLY A 49 2.17 -7.35 3.97
N SER A 50 1.31 -6.68 4.73
CA SER A 50 -0.04 -6.30 4.30
C SER A 50 0.01 -5.38 3.08
N ARG A 51 0.86 -4.36 3.13
CA ARG A 51 0.93 -3.36 2.08
C ARG A 51 1.33 -3.90 0.71
N LEU A 52 2.30 -4.82 0.65
CA LEU A 52 2.71 -5.44 -0.62
C LEU A 52 1.62 -6.34 -1.18
N ARG A 53 0.94 -7.09 -0.31
CA ARG A 53 -0.21 -7.91 -0.67
C ARG A 53 -1.35 -7.06 -1.20
N ASP A 54 -1.68 -5.97 -0.50
CA ASP A 54 -2.81 -5.11 -0.84
C ASP A 54 -2.53 -4.31 -2.12
N ALA A 55 -1.30 -3.82 -2.30
CA ALA A 55 -0.85 -3.21 -3.55
C ALA A 55 -0.92 -4.18 -4.74
N LYS A 56 -0.58 -5.46 -4.52
CA LYS A 56 -0.71 -6.49 -5.55
C LYS A 56 -2.18 -6.81 -5.87
N ALA A 57 -3.03 -6.95 -4.84
CA ALA A 57 -4.46 -7.17 -5.02
C ALA A 57 -5.10 -6.01 -5.80
N PHE A 58 -4.69 -4.78 -5.50
CA PHE A 58 -5.12 -3.58 -6.22
C PHE A 58 -4.70 -3.62 -7.69
N ALA A 59 -3.45 -3.96 -7.98
CA ALA A 59 -2.94 -4.10 -9.34
C ALA A 59 -3.73 -5.17 -10.12
N ASP A 60 -3.93 -6.34 -9.50
CA ASP A 60 -4.65 -7.47 -10.10
C ASP A 60 -6.13 -7.12 -10.39
N ALA A 61 -6.77 -6.30 -9.56
CA ALA A 61 -8.16 -5.87 -9.71
C ALA A 61 -8.40 -4.88 -10.87
N ILE A 62 -7.38 -4.11 -11.24
CA ILE A 62 -7.44 -3.14 -12.35
C ILE A 62 -7.18 -3.82 -13.71
N GLY A 63 -6.53 -4.98 -13.69
CA GLY A 63 -6.25 -5.79 -14.86
C GLY A 63 -4.77 -5.76 -15.26
N PRO A 64 -4.43 -6.14 -16.50
CA PRO A 64 -3.04 -6.16 -16.95
C PRO A 64 -2.45 -4.75 -16.96
N LEU A 65 -1.35 -4.57 -16.24
CA LEU A 65 -0.62 -3.31 -16.12
C LEU A 65 0.77 -3.47 -16.71
N SER A 66 1.31 -2.38 -17.25
CA SER A 66 2.75 -2.33 -17.52
C SER A 66 3.53 -2.24 -16.21
N PRO A 67 4.81 -2.68 -16.16
CA PRO A 67 5.63 -2.57 -14.96
C PRO A 67 5.73 -1.14 -14.39
N TYR A 68 5.68 -0.14 -15.27
CA TYR A 68 5.62 1.27 -14.86
C TYR A 68 4.33 1.59 -14.09
N GLN A 69 3.17 1.17 -14.62
CA GLN A 69 1.88 1.37 -13.98
C GLN A 69 1.76 0.60 -12.66
N GLU A 70 2.30 -0.61 -12.58
CA GLU A 70 2.39 -1.38 -11.33
C GLU A 70 3.20 -0.61 -10.28
N GLY A 71 4.36 -0.06 -10.65
CA GLY A 71 5.18 0.76 -9.76
C GLY A 71 4.44 1.98 -9.20
N VAL A 72 3.70 2.69 -10.07
CA VAL A 72 2.85 3.83 -9.66
C VAL A 72 1.78 3.39 -8.66
N ILE A 73 1.08 2.29 -8.95
CA ILE A 73 0.03 1.74 -8.09
C ILE A 73 0.58 1.31 -6.73
N ILE A 74 1.72 0.61 -6.70
CA ILE A 74 2.34 0.16 -5.44
C ILE A 74 2.79 1.36 -4.59
N ALA A 75 3.30 2.43 -5.22
CA ALA A 75 3.66 3.65 -4.50
C ALA A 75 2.41 4.35 -3.92
N LEU A 76 1.33 4.48 -4.71
CA LEU A 76 0.07 5.05 -4.23
C LEU A 76 -0.56 4.24 -3.10
N ALA A 77 -0.52 2.91 -3.20
CA ALA A 77 -0.99 2.01 -2.16
C ALA A 77 -0.23 2.21 -0.85
N GLU A 78 1.10 2.34 -0.92
CA GLU A 78 1.93 2.65 0.25
C GLU A 78 1.61 4.02 0.86
N TYR A 79 1.37 5.04 0.03
CA TYR A 79 1.00 6.36 0.50
C TYR A 79 -0.29 6.31 1.31
N ILE A 80 -1.35 5.70 0.74
CA ILE A 80 -2.65 5.61 1.41
C ILE A 80 -2.53 4.82 2.70
N HIS A 81 -1.85 3.67 2.67
CA HIS A 81 -1.63 2.87 3.87
C HIS A 81 -0.88 3.67 4.96
N SER A 82 0.20 4.37 4.60
CA SER A 82 0.96 5.22 5.54
C SER A 82 0.07 6.31 6.14
N SER A 83 -0.68 7.02 5.28
CA SER A 83 -1.60 8.09 5.69
C SER A 83 -2.70 7.60 6.65
N THR A 84 -3.22 6.39 6.44
CA THR A 84 -4.27 5.80 7.28
C THR A 84 -3.74 5.20 8.58
N THR A 85 -2.49 4.75 8.62
CA THR A 85 -1.94 4.02 9.78
C THR A 85 -1.00 4.86 10.63
N THR A 86 -0.01 5.50 10.01
CA THR A 86 1.08 6.22 10.68
C THR A 86 1.01 7.74 10.49
N GLY A 87 0.05 8.22 9.69
CA GLY A 87 -0.06 9.62 9.28
C GLY A 87 0.61 9.91 7.92
N GLU A 88 0.26 11.07 7.37
CA GLU A 88 0.64 11.44 6.00
C GLU A 88 2.17 11.61 5.85
N PRO A 89 2.82 10.89 4.92
CA PRO A 89 4.26 10.97 4.75
C PRO A 89 4.66 12.29 4.06
N SER A 90 5.78 12.88 4.49
CA SER A 90 6.38 14.03 3.79
C SER A 90 6.89 13.62 2.42
N LEU A 91 6.27 14.11 1.35
CA LEU A 91 6.63 13.77 -0.04
C LEU A 91 8.07 14.17 -0.42
N GLU A 92 8.66 15.14 0.27
CA GLU A 92 10.06 15.55 0.04
C GLU A 92 11.06 14.53 0.59
N LEU A 93 10.68 13.78 1.63
CA LEU A 93 11.56 12.89 2.38
C LEU A 93 11.16 11.41 2.25
N TRP A 94 9.97 11.14 1.74
CA TRP A 94 9.42 9.80 1.63
C TRP A 94 9.82 9.14 0.33
N THR A 95 10.54 8.02 0.47
CA THR A 95 10.81 7.11 -0.64
C THR A 95 9.94 5.85 -0.48
N PRO A 96 9.02 5.59 -1.43
CA PRO A 96 8.21 4.38 -1.39
C PRO A 96 9.12 3.16 -1.55
N CYS A 97 8.79 2.05 -0.89
CA CYS A 97 9.60 0.85 -0.93
C CYS A 97 9.76 0.26 -2.33
N VAL A 98 8.81 0.48 -3.25
CA VAL A 98 8.94 0.06 -4.65
C VAL A 98 10.04 0.81 -5.41
N ALA A 99 10.42 2.00 -4.93
CA ALA A 99 11.55 2.77 -5.46
C ALA A 99 12.90 2.37 -4.82
N LEU A 100 12.90 1.43 -3.86
CA LEU A 100 14.13 0.96 -3.22
C LEU A 100 14.69 -0.26 -3.94
N THR A 101 16.03 -0.34 -4.01
CA THR A 101 16.68 -1.61 -4.31
C THR A 101 16.42 -2.64 -3.22
N ALA A 102 16.56 -3.93 -3.54
CA ALA A 102 16.37 -5.00 -2.56
C ALA A 102 17.25 -4.84 -1.30
N ASP A 103 18.46 -4.30 -1.45
CA ASP A 103 19.35 -4.06 -0.31
C ASP A 103 18.89 -2.87 0.56
N GLN A 104 18.47 -1.77 -0.06
CA GLN A 104 17.89 -0.62 0.64
C GLN A 104 16.59 -1.00 1.35
N TYR A 105 15.74 -1.81 0.73
CA TYR A 105 14.52 -2.32 1.34
C TYR A 105 14.82 -3.12 2.60
N ARG A 106 15.73 -4.11 2.52
CA ARG A 106 16.16 -4.90 3.69
C ARG A 106 16.74 -4.05 4.80
N LYS A 107 17.52 -3.03 4.47
CA LYS A 107 18.06 -2.06 5.44
C LYS A 107 16.95 -1.25 6.11
N LYS A 108 15.97 -0.75 5.34
CA LYS A 108 14.82 0.00 5.86
C LYS A 108 14.00 -0.84 6.84
N VAL A 109 13.67 -2.08 6.47
CA VAL A 109 12.92 -3.01 7.34
C VAL A 109 13.70 -3.31 8.63
N LYS A 110 15.01 -3.58 8.54
CA LYS A 110 15.87 -3.83 9.71
C LYS A 110 15.98 -2.62 10.63
N TYR A 111 16.19 -1.42 10.06
CA TYR A 111 16.31 -0.17 10.83
C TYR A 111 15.04 0.12 11.62
N LEU A 112 13.87 -0.05 10.99
CA LEU A 112 12.60 0.23 11.65
C LEU A 112 12.27 -0.81 12.72
N ALA A 113 12.54 -2.10 12.45
CA ALA A 113 12.41 -3.14 13.47
C ALA A 113 13.31 -2.89 14.69
N ALA A 114 14.53 -2.38 14.48
CA ALA A 114 15.45 -2.04 15.56
C ALA A 114 15.00 -0.80 16.35
N ARG A 115 14.50 0.24 15.66
CA ARG A 115 14.01 1.46 16.32
C ARG A 115 12.81 1.22 17.21
N MET A 116 11.88 0.38 16.78
CA MET A 116 10.72 0.07 17.60
C MET A 116 11.18 -0.67 18.86
N ALA A 117 12.04 -1.69 18.74
CA ALA A 117 12.59 -2.41 19.90
C ALA A 117 13.41 -1.57 20.93
N GLU A 118 13.78 -0.33 20.61
CA GLU A 118 14.42 0.62 21.53
C GLU A 118 13.41 1.51 22.28
N GLU A 119 12.16 1.58 21.81
CA GLU A 119 11.08 2.40 22.34
C GLU A 119 10.08 1.60 23.21
N SER A 120 10.20 0.26 23.24
CA SER A 120 9.43 -0.69 24.08
C SER A 120 10.13 -1.13 25.37
#